data_AF-A0A392SXH8-F1
#
_entry.id   AF-A0A392SXH8-F1
#
_cell.length_a   1.000
_cell.length_b   1.000
_cell.length_c   1.000
_cell.angle_alpha   90.00
_cell.angle_beta   90.00
_cell.angle_gamma   90.00
#
_symmetry.space_group_name_H-M   'P 1'
#
loop_
_entity.id
_entity.type
_entity.pdbx_description
1 polymer ?
#
loop_
_entity_poly.entity_id
_entity_poly.type
_entity_poly.pdbx_seq_one_letter_code
_entity_poly.pdbx_strand_id
1 'polypeptide(L)' 'MQPPGFEVKNQMAKVYKLHKALYGLKQAPRAWNKRIDGYLIDIGFAKCVTEHGVYVNRDSRR' A
#
# COMPACT_ATOMS: atom_id res chain seq x y z
N MET A 1 13.05 3.06 21.22
CA MET A 1 14.04 1.99 21.45
C MET A 1 13.92 0.96 20.35
N GLN A 2 15.01 0.26 20.07
CA GLN A 2 15.03 -0.86 19.12
C GLN A 2 14.17 -2.03 19.63
N PRO A 3 13.56 -2.83 18.72
CA PRO A 3 12.81 -4.01 19.11
C PRO A 3 13.75 -5.10 19.66
N PRO A 4 13.27 -5.94 20.60
CA PRO A 4 14.03 -7.06 21.14
C PRO A 4 14.59 -7.96 20.03
N GLY A 5 15.87 -8.29 20.11
CA GLY A 5 16.56 -9.12 19.11
C GLY A 5 17.17 -8.37 17.92
N PHE A 6 17.00 -7.04 17.84
CA PHE A 6 17.62 -6.18 16.81
C PHE A 6 18.50 -5.08 17.43
N GLU A 7 18.95 -5.29 18.67
CA GLU A 7 19.70 -4.32 19.44
C GLU A 7 21.14 -4.18 18.92
N VAL A 8 21.56 -2.94 18.65
CA VAL A 8 22.93 -2.62 18.25
C VAL A 8 23.56 -1.75 19.34
N LYS A 9 24.68 -2.22 19.90
CA LYS A 9 25.47 -1.46 20.90
C LYS A 9 25.78 -0.06 20.35
N ASN A 10 25.63 0.96 21.19
CA ASN A 10 25.80 2.38 20.86
C ASN A 10 24.81 2.97 19.83
N GLN A 11 23.74 2.26 19.45
CA GLN A 11 22.74 2.75 18.49
C GLN A 11 21.28 2.53 18.94
N MET A 12 21.03 2.36 20.24
CA MET A 12 19.71 1.96 20.78
C MET A 12 18.55 2.92 20.47
N ALA A 13 18.84 4.17 20.10
CA ALA A 13 17.86 5.16 19.68
C ALA A 13 17.49 5.08 18.19
N LYS A 14 18.27 4.37 17.35
CA LYS A 14 18.04 4.27 15.91
C LYS A 14 17.06 3.15 15.61
N VAL A 15 16.11 3.40 14.72
CA VAL A 15 15.19 2.38 14.19
C VAL A 15 15.16 2.46 12.66
N TYR A 16 14.87 1.34 12.00
CA TYR A 16 14.75 1.31 10.54
C TYR A 16 13.45 1.96 10.07
N LYS A 17 13.57 2.81 9.04
CA LYS A 17 12.41 3.42 8.37
C LYS A 17 11.92 2.50 7.26
N LEU A 18 10.65 2.10 7.33
CA LEU A 18 10.03 1.33 6.25
C LEU A 18 9.80 2.23 5.02
N HIS A 19 10.41 1.86 3.90
CA HIS A 19 10.18 2.52 2.60
C HIS A 19 8.98 1.95 1.85
N LYS A 20 8.61 0.69 2.14
CA LYS A 20 7.44 0.00 1.58
C LYS A 20 6.63 -0.60 2.74
N ALA A 21 5.34 -0.79 2.52
CA ALA A 21 4.52 -1.46 3.50
C ALA A 21 4.92 -2.95 3.58
N LEU A 22 5.31 -3.40 4.77
CA LEU A 22 5.64 -4.79 5.03
C LEU A 22 4.38 -5.60 5.23
N TYR A 23 4.33 -6.82 4.70
CA TYR A 23 3.25 -7.77 4.97
C TYR A 23 3.09 -8.03 6.47
N GLY A 24 1.86 -8.32 6.89
CA GLY A 24 1.53 -8.55 8.30
C GLY A 24 1.36 -7.27 9.14
N LEU A 25 1.77 -6.10 8.66
CA LEU A 25 1.49 -4.84 9.32
C LEU A 25 0.13 -4.28 8.92
N LYS A 26 -0.56 -3.62 9.86
CA LYS A 26 -1.92 -3.06 9.66
C LYS A 26 -2.02 -2.08 8.49
N GLN A 27 -0.95 -1.38 8.13
CA GLN A 27 -0.95 -0.46 6.99
C GLN A 27 -0.80 -1.14 5.62
N ALA A 28 -0.44 -2.43 5.57
CA ALA A 28 -0.22 -3.14 4.31
C ALA A 28 -1.46 -3.16 3.41
N PRO A 29 -2.66 -3.55 3.88
CA PRO A 29 -3.86 -3.57 3.04
C PRO A 29 -4.18 -2.21 2.44
N ARG A 30 -4.03 -1.12 3.21
CA ARG A 30 -4.27 0.25 2.75
C ARG A 30 -3.24 0.68 1.70
N ALA A 31 -1.96 0.36 1.90
CA ALA A 31 -0.91 0.69 0.95
C ALA A 31 -1.11 -0.05 -0.39
N TRP A 32 -1.50 -1.33 -0.32
CA TRP A 32 -1.85 -2.12 -1.50
C TRP A 32 -3.07 -1.57 -2.23
N ASN A 33 -4.15 -1.24 -1.51
CA ASN A 33 -5.34 -0.65 -2.11
C ASN A 33 -5.03 0.68 -2.82
N LYS A 34 -4.21 1.55 -2.21
CA LYS A 34 -3.79 2.81 -2.87
C LYS A 34 -2.98 2.55 -4.14
N ARG A 35 -2.12 1.53 -4.15
CA ARG A 35 -1.29 1.19 -5.31
C ARG A 35 -2.12 0.65 -6.47
N ILE A 36 -3.09 -0.24 -6.20
CA ILE A 36 -3.96 -0.79 -7.24
C ILE A 36 -4.97 0.24 -7.76
N ASP A 37 -5.52 1.08 -6.89
CA ASP A 37 -6.42 2.19 -7.26
C ASP A 37 -5.73 3.14 -8.25
N GLY A 38 -4.51 3.58 -7.96
CA GLY A 38 -3.72 4.41 -8.88
C GLY A 38 -3.38 3.70 -10.19
N TYR A 39 -3.00 2.42 -10.14
CA TYR A 39 -2.69 1.64 -11.34
C TYR A 39 -3.91 1.49 -12.26
N LEU A 40 -5.08 1.15 -11.70
CA LEU A 40 -6.31 0.98 -12.48
C LEU A 40 -6.75 2.28 -13.15
N ILE A 41 -6.61 3.41 -12.47
CA ILE A 41 -6.89 4.74 -13.04
C ILE A 41 -5.92 5.05 -14.20
N ASP A 42 -4.64 4.75 -14.03
CA ASP A 42 -3.59 4.99 -15.03
C ASP A 42 -3.84 4.21 -16.33
N ILE A 43 -4.34 2.98 -16.23
CA ILE A 43 -4.70 2.15 -17.39
C ILE A 43 -6.12 2.42 -17.92
N GLY A 44 -6.77 3.52 -17.50
CA GLY A 44 -8.03 4.01 -18.07
C GLY A 44 -9.32 3.46 -17.43
N PHE A 45 -9.23 2.72 -16.32
CA PHE A 45 -10.42 2.27 -15.61
C PHE A 45 -10.99 3.39 -14.73
N ALA A 46 -12.32 3.45 -14.64
CA ALA A 46 -13.04 4.35 -13.76
C ALA A 46 -13.57 3.62 -12.53
N LYS A 47 -13.38 4.20 -11.35
CA LYS A 47 -13.91 3.67 -10.10
C LYS A 47 -15.44 3.76 -10.05
N CYS A 48 -16.09 2.69 -9.59
CA CYS A 48 -17.53 2.70 -9.36
C CYS A 48 -17.86 3.58 -8.14
N VAL A 49 -18.89 4.42 -8.26
CA VAL A 49 -19.31 5.33 -7.18
C VAL A 49 -20.13 4.60 -6.11
N THR A 50 -20.90 3.59 -6.52
CA THR A 50 -21.81 2.84 -5.64
C THR A 50 -21.12 1.69 -4.93
N GLU A 51 -20.15 1.04 -5.58
CA GLU A 51 -19.48 -0.15 -5.04
C GLU A 51 -17.97 0.08 -4.90
N HIS A 52 -17.51 0.00 -3.65
CA HIS A 52 -16.08 0.09 -3.36
C HIS A 52 -15.33 -1.15 -3.87
N GLY A 53 -14.23 -0.91 -4.59
CA GLY A 53 -13.39 -1.97 -5.14
C GLY A 53 -13.79 -2.42 -6.55
N VAL A 54 -14.87 -1.88 -7.11
CA VAL A 54 -15.29 -2.14 -8.49
C VAL A 54 -14.77 -1.04 -9.42
N TYR A 55 -14.24 -1.46 -10.57
CA TYR A 55 -13.70 -0.58 -11.61
C TYR A 55 -14.26 -0.99 -12.97
N VAL A 56 -14.63 -0.01 -13.78
CA VAL A 56 -15.23 -0.20 -15.09
C VAL A 56 -14.28 0.34 -16.14
N ASN A 57 -13.94 -0.51 -17.11
CA ASN A 57 -13.23 -0.06 -18.30
C ASN A 57 -14.22 0.66 -19.24
N ARG A 58 -13.96 1.94 -19.51
CA ARG A 58 -14.83 2.75 -20.38
C ARG A 58 -14.59 2.51 -21.87
N ASP A 59 -13.46 1.91 -22.23
CA ASP A 59 -13.07 1.60 -23.62
C ASP A 59 -13.57 0.24 -24.09
N SER A 60 -14.06 -0.64 -23.20
CA SER A 60 -14.63 -1.96 -23.55
C SER A 60 -15.97 -1.90 -24.32
N ARG A 61 -16.38 -0.73 -24.80
CA ARG A 61 -17.56 -0.53 -25.68
C ARG A 61 -17.19 -0.31 -27.16
N ARG A 62 -15.96 -0.62 -27.58
CA ARG A 62 -15.56 -0.70 -28.99
C ARG A 62 -15.60 -2.12 -29.51
#